data_AF-A0A7Y5LWJ9-F1
#
_entry.id   AF-A0A7Y5LWJ9-F1
#
_cell.length_a   1.000
_cell.length_b   1.000
_cell.length_c   1.000
_cell.angle_alpha   90.00
_cell.angle_beta   90.00
_cell.angle_gamma   90.00
#
_symmetry.space_group_name_H-M   'P 1'
#
loop_
_entity.id
_entity.type
_entity.pdbx_description
1 polymer ?
#
loop_
_entity_poly.entity_id
_entity_poly.type
_entity_poly.pdbx_seq_one_letter_code
_entity_poly.pdbx_strand_id
1 'polypeptide(L)'
;MVAVSRNIVYSAFSLLLTFFGVAGLYVFLDADFLAAAQLLVYIGGILVLILFGIMLTNKIRDIHVSNDTTNPILGAVVAAGIFLVLAYVSLRCDWQVEDRPPAATAHEIGRAFMGRYLLPFEASSVLLLGALIGAAYLARRSEKKEGA
;
A
#
# COMPACT_ATOMS: atom_id res chain seq x y z
N MET A 1 -12.31 4.97 -8.40
CA MET A 1 -11.69 5.17 -9.73
C MET A 1 -10.46 4.28 -9.96
N VAL A 2 -9.58 4.10 -8.96
CA VAL A 2 -8.34 3.31 -9.11
C VAL A 2 -8.52 1.92 -9.74
N ALA A 3 -9.56 1.17 -9.37
CA ALA A 3 -9.79 -0.19 -9.89
C ALA A 3 -10.60 -0.24 -11.20
N VAL A 4 -11.21 0.88 -11.61
CA VAL A 4 -12.16 0.94 -12.74
C VAL A 4 -11.55 1.67 -13.94
N SER A 5 -10.60 2.58 -13.70
CA SER A 5 -9.96 3.36 -14.75
C SER A 5 -9.08 2.47 -15.63
N ARG A 6 -9.26 2.60 -16.95
CA ARG A 6 -8.44 1.89 -17.95
C ARG A 6 -7.06 2.52 -18.15
N ASN A 7 -6.89 3.76 -17.72
CA ASN A 7 -5.61 4.45 -17.82
C ASN A 7 -4.84 4.33 -16.50
N ILE A 8 -3.67 3.72 -16.57
CA ILE A 8 -2.81 3.42 -15.42
C ILE A 8 -2.32 4.71 -14.74
N VAL A 9 -2.08 5.79 -15.49
CA VAL A 9 -1.67 7.08 -14.92
C VAL A 9 -2.81 7.68 -14.10
N TYR A 10 -4.02 7.74 -14.65
CA TYR A 10 -5.20 8.23 -13.90
C TYR A 10 -5.51 7.36 -12.67
N SER A 11 -5.30 6.05 -12.78
CA SER A 11 -5.45 5.14 -11.65
C SER A 11 -4.45 5.47 -10.53
N ALA A 12 -3.19 5.71 -10.87
CA ALA A 12 -2.14 6.08 -9.91
C ALA A 12 -2.39 7.46 -9.26
N PHE A 13 -2.84 8.47 -10.02
CA PHE A 13 -3.25 9.76 -9.45
C PHE A 13 -4.49 9.63 -8.54
N SER A 14 -5.45 8.77 -8.89
CA SER A 14 -6.60 8.51 -8.00
C SER A 14 -6.21 7.77 -6.72
N LEU A 15 -5.15 6.95 -6.79
CA LEU A 15 -4.56 6.28 -5.62
C LEU A 15 -3.85 7.29 -4.70
N LEU A 16 -3.15 8.28 -5.25
CA LEU A 16 -2.60 9.41 -4.48
C LEU A 16 -3.67 10.05 -3.60
N LEU A 17 -4.80 10.41 -4.20
CA LEU A 17 -5.91 11.05 -3.49
C LEU A 17 -6.49 10.13 -2.42
N THR A 18 -6.56 8.83 -2.69
CA THR A 18 -7.04 7.83 -1.73
C THR A 18 -6.11 7.73 -0.52
N PHE A 19 -4.78 7.65 -0.73
CA PHE A 19 -3.81 7.63 0.36
C PHE A 19 -3.79 8.93 1.15
N PHE A 20 -4.00 10.07 0.50
CA PHE A 20 -4.16 11.34 1.19
C PHE A 20 -5.43 11.37 2.05
N GLY A 21 -6.54 10.85 1.54
CA GLY A 21 -7.78 10.68 2.31
C GLY A 21 -7.61 9.77 3.52
N VAL A 22 -6.91 8.65 3.37
CA VAL A 22 -6.58 7.75 4.49
C VAL A 22 -5.69 8.42 5.53
N ALA A 23 -4.69 9.20 5.10
CA ALA A 23 -3.87 9.99 6.02
C ALA A 23 -4.72 11.01 6.79
N GLY A 24 -5.69 11.66 6.13
CA GLY A 24 -6.67 12.53 6.77
C GLY A 24 -7.50 11.81 7.83
N LEU A 25 -7.98 10.59 7.53
CA LEU A 25 -8.67 9.76 8.51
C LEU A 25 -7.77 9.45 9.71
N TYR A 26 -6.49 9.12 9.51
CA TYR A 26 -5.56 8.91 10.63
C TYR A 26 -5.39 10.15 11.51
N VAL A 27 -5.34 11.34 10.93
CA VAL A 27 -5.33 12.60 11.71
C VAL A 27 -6.62 12.76 12.51
N PHE A 28 -7.78 12.45 11.93
CA PHE A 28 -9.06 12.50 12.64
C PHE A 28 -9.19 11.46 13.77
N LEU A 29 -8.41 10.38 13.72
CA LEU A 29 -8.34 9.35 14.76
C LEU A 29 -7.17 9.58 15.74
N ASP A 30 -6.58 10.79 15.77
CA ASP A 30 -5.43 11.14 16.62
C ASP A 30 -4.19 10.24 16.43
N ALA A 31 -4.05 9.60 15.27
CA ALA A 31 -2.93 8.73 14.92
C ALA A 31 -1.83 9.50 14.16
N ASP A 32 -1.19 10.45 14.85
CA ASP A 32 -0.21 11.40 14.27
C ASP A 32 0.99 10.74 13.58
N PHE A 33 1.64 9.77 14.25
CA PHE A 33 2.77 9.03 13.67
C PHE A 33 2.35 8.24 12.42
N LEU A 34 1.19 7.59 12.47
CA LEU A 34 0.71 6.75 11.37
C LEU A 34 0.31 7.60 10.15
N ALA A 35 -0.31 8.77 10.39
CA ALA A 35 -0.58 9.76 9.35
C ALA A 35 0.71 10.25 8.68
N ALA A 36 1.74 10.60 9.45
CA ALA A 36 3.03 11.02 8.92
C ALA A 36 3.71 9.89 8.13
N ALA A 37 3.73 8.67 8.66
CA ALA A 37 4.27 7.50 7.97
C ALA A 37 3.51 7.19 6.67
N GLN A 38 2.19 7.37 6.65
CA GLN A 38 1.35 7.21 5.45
C GLN A 38 1.80 8.14 4.32
N LEU A 39 2.03 9.43 4.65
CA LEU A 39 2.48 10.41 3.67
C LEU A 39 3.93 10.15 3.23
N LEU A 40 4.85 9.88 4.16
CA LEU A 40 6.26 9.71 3.84
C LEU A 40 6.56 8.42 3.06
N VAL A 41 6.00 7.30 3.49
CA VAL A 41 6.33 5.98 2.94
C VAL A 41 5.47 5.65 1.73
N TYR A 42 4.14 5.75 1.84
CA TYR A 42 3.25 5.35 0.76
C TYR A 42 3.19 6.38 -0.35
N ILE A 43 3.00 7.66 -0.02
CA ILE A 43 2.98 8.71 -1.03
C ILE A 43 4.40 9.07 -1.47
N GLY A 44 5.29 9.40 -0.53
CA GLY A 44 6.64 9.90 -0.83
C GLY A 44 7.58 8.85 -1.45
N GLY A 45 7.49 7.60 -1.00
CA GLY A 45 8.36 6.52 -1.48
C GLY A 45 7.70 5.65 -2.55
N ILE A 46 6.73 4.83 -2.13
CA ILE A 46 6.18 3.72 -2.93
C ILE A 46 5.44 4.24 -4.16
N LEU A 47 4.50 5.17 -3.99
CA LEU A 47 3.69 5.67 -5.09
C LEU A 47 4.51 6.45 -6.11
N VAL A 48 5.46 7.26 -5.65
CA VAL A 48 6.39 7.98 -6.53
C VAL A 48 7.25 7.00 -7.33
N LEU A 49 7.79 5.94 -6.70
CA LEU A 49 8.54 4.89 -7.41
C LEU A 49 7.69 4.18 -8.47
N ILE A 50 6.43 3.85 -8.15
CA ILE A 50 5.48 3.26 -9.08
C ILE A 50 5.22 4.21 -10.26
N LEU A 51 4.97 5.50 -10.00
CA LEU A 51 4.77 6.51 -11.04
C LEU A 51 5.99 6.64 -11.96
N PHE A 52 7.20 6.68 -11.40
CA PHE A 52 8.43 6.67 -12.20
C PHE A 52 8.53 5.41 -13.07
N GLY A 53 8.26 4.23 -12.51
CA GLY A 53 8.27 2.97 -13.26
C GLY A 53 7.25 2.96 -14.42
N ILE A 54 6.05 3.47 -14.18
CA ILE A 54 5.01 3.61 -15.21
C ILE A 54 5.45 4.61 -16.29
N MET A 55 5.98 5.77 -15.90
CA MET A 55 6.38 6.83 -16.82
C MET A 55 7.58 6.44 -17.70
N LEU A 56 8.55 5.70 -17.16
CA LEU A 56 9.70 5.19 -17.91
C LEU A 56 9.31 4.08 -18.89
N THR A 57 8.21 3.36 -18.61
CA THR A 57 7.75 2.26 -19.46
C THR A 57 6.86 2.79 -20.59
N ASN A 58 7.49 3.12 -21.73
CA ASN A 58 6.86 3.75 -22.89
C ASN A 58 5.70 2.93 -23.54
N LYS A 59 5.62 1.62 -23.27
CA LYS A 59 4.57 0.73 -23.82
C LYS A 59 3.23 0.76 -23.08
N ILE A 60 3.12 1.42 -21.92
CA ILE A 60 1.89 1.39 -21.12
C ILE A 60 0.77 2.28 -21.70
N ARG A 61 1.10 3.22 -22.60
CA ARG A 61 0.12 4.10 -23.25
C ARG A 61 -0.88 3.36 -24.15
N ASP A 62 -0.51 2.20 -24.68
CA ASP A 62 -1.32 1.37 -25.60
C ASP A 62 -1.81 0.06 -24.97
N ILE A 63 -1.61 -0.13 -23.66
CA ILE A 63 -2.26 -1.24 -22.96
C ILE A 63 -3.70 -0.80 -22.71
N HIS A 64 -4.54 -0.90 -23.75
CA HIS A 64 -5.93 -1.21 -23.53
C HIS A 64 -5.92 -2.51 -22.74
N VAL A 65 -6.05 -2.40 -21.41
CA VAL A 65 -6.42 -3.52 -20.57
C VAL A 65 -7.82 -3.88 -21.04
N SER A 66 -7.90 -4.69 -22.10
CA SER A 66 -9.07 -5.51 -22.35
C SER A 66 -9.05 -6.48 -21.19
N ASN A 67 -9.66 -6.03 -20.09
CA ASN A 67 -10.01 -6.88 -18.98
C ASN A 67 -11.12 -7.76 -19.53
N ASP A 68 -10.74 -8.70 -20.40
CA ASP A 68 -11.58 -9.76 -20.95
C ASP A 68 -11.79 -10.75 -19.81
N THR A 69 -12.42 -10.22 -18.76
CA THR A 69 -12.74 -10.93 -17.55
C THR A 69 -13.82 -11.90 -17.97
N THR A 70 -13.44 -13.17 -18.02
CA THR A 70 -14.33 -14.25 -18.49
C THR A 70 -15.61 -14.35 -17.66
N ASN A 71 -15.74 -13.65 -16.52
CA ASN A 71 -17.03 -13.38 -15.84
C ASN A 71 -16.93 -12.21 -14.82
N PRO A 72 -17.18 -10.94 -15.20
CA PRO A 72 -17.19 -9.82 -14.24
C PRO A 72 -18.28 -9.96 -13.17
N ILE A 73 -19.36 -10.67 -13.51
CA ILE A 73 -20.49 -10.96 -12.61
C ILE A 73 -20.03 -11.81 -11.43
N LEU A 74 -19.23 -12.86 -11.68
CA LEU A 74 -18.74 -13.71 -10.60
C LEU A 74 -17.82 -12.95 -9.64
N GLY A 75 -16.92 -12.11 -10.17
CA GLY A 75 -16.08 -11.24 -9.36
C GLY A 75 -16.89 -10.26 -8.51
N ALA A 76 -17.94 -9.66 -9.08
CA ALA A 76 -18.85 -8.79 -8.35
C ALA A 76 -19.62 -9.52 -7.25
N VAL A 77 -20.10 -10.75 -7.51
CA VAL A 77 -20.80 -11.57 -6.51
C VAL A 77 -19.88 -11.93 -5.35
N VAL A 78 -18.64 -12.33 -5.62
CA VAL A 78 -17.66 -12.63 -4.56
C VAL A 78 -17.32 -11.38 -3.74
N ALA A 79 -17.05 -10.25 -4.40
CA ALA A 79 -16.76 -8.99 -3.72
C ALA A 79 -17.95 -8.53 -2.86
N ALA A 80 -19.18 -8.64 -3.37
CA ALA A 80 -20.39 -8.32 -2.62
C ALA A 80 -20.59 -9.26 -1.43
N GLY A 81 -20.35 -10.57 -1.60
CA GLY A 81 -20.42 -11.55 -0.52
C GLY A 81 -19.45 -11.22 0.61
N ILE A 82 -18.18 -10.93 0.28
CA ILE A 82 -17.18 -10.50 1.27
C ILE A 82 -17.60 -9.19 1.95
N PHE A 83 -18.07 -8.21 1.18
CA PHE A 83 -18.55 -6.95 1.72
C PHE A 83 -19.71 -7.14 2.71
N LEU A 84 -20.70 -7.98 2.37
CA LEU A 84 -21.84 -8.26 3.24
C LEU A 84 -21.42 -8.97 4.53
N VAL A 85 -20.47 -9.92 4.46
CA VAL A 85 -19.94 -10.58 5.66
C VAL A 85 -19.22 -9.57 6.55
N LEU A 86 -18.34 -8.74 5.98
CA LEU A 86 -17.63 -7.70 6.75
C LEU A 86 -18.60 -6.68 7.34
N ALA A 87 -19.61 -6.25 6.59
CA ALA A 87 -20.65 -5.35 7.07
C ALA A 87 -21.48 -5.98 8.19
N TYR A 88 -21.86 -7.25 8.03
CA TYR A 88 -22.62 -7.98 9.06
C TYR A 88 -21.81 -8.09 10.36
N VAL A 89 -20.54 -8.50 10.27
CA VAL A 89 -19.65 -8.57 11.45
C VAL A 89 -19.49 -7.18 12.07
N SER A 90 -19.29 -6.15 11.25
CA SER A 90 -19.10 -4.79 11.74
C SER A 90 -20.33 -4.21 12.45
N LEU A 91 -21.54 -4.56 11.99
CA LEU A 91 -22.80 -4.09 12.60
C LEU A 91 -23.26 -4.93 13.79
N ARG A 92 -22.79 -6.16 13.92
CA ARG A 92 -23.18 -7.10 14.99
C ARG A 92 -22.15 -7.21 16.11
N CYS A 93 -20.91 -6.80 15.86
CA CYS A 93 -19.88 -6.75 16.87
C CYS A 93 -20.11 -5.54 17.77
N ASP A 94 -19.98 -5.76 19.08
CA ASP A 94 -20.01 -4.68 20.07
C ASP A 94 -18.59 -4.10 20.19
N TRP A 95 -18.41 -2.90 19.63
CA TRP A 95 -17.11 -2.24 19.60
C TRP A 95 -16.88 -1.48 20.91
N GLN A 96 -15.86 -1.88 21.65
CA GLN A 96 -15.41 -1.14 22.83
C GLN A 96 -14.58 0.07 22.36
N VAL A 97 -15.24 1.22 22.21
CA VAL A 97 -14.57 2.48 21.88
C VAL A 97 -14.14 3.15 23.18
N GLU A 98 -12.83 3.25 23.38
CA GLU A 98 -12.26 3.93 24.54
C GLU A 98 -11.88 5.36 24.15
N ASP A 99 -12.52 6.36 24.78
CA ASP A 99 -12.14 7.76 24.62
C ASP A 99 -10.81 8.01 25.35
N ARG A 100 -9.71 7.99 24.58
CA ARG A 100 -8.40 8.39 25.06
C ARG A 100 -8.14 9.85 24.72
N PRO A 101 -7.52 10.63 25.62
CA PRO A 101 -7.12 11.98 25.30
C PRO A 101 -6.09 11.96 24.16
N PRO A 102 -6.11 12.96 23.25
CA PRO A 102 -5.12 13.07 22.19
C PRO A 102 -3.71 13.11 22.77
N ALA A 103 -2.87 12.16 22.37
CA ALA A 103 -1.49 12.04 22.81
C ALA A 103 -0.58 11.68 21.63
N ALA A 104 0.66 12.16 21.66
CA ALA A 104 1.64 11.86 20.61
C ALA A 104 1.94 10.35 20.58
N THR A 105 1.61 9.69 19.47
CA THR A 105 1.68 8.22 19.37
C THR A 105 3.10 7.71 19.09
N ALA A 106 3.97 8.55 18.55
CA ALA A 106 5.33 8.19 18.15
C ALA A 106 6.17 7.62 19.30
N HIS A 107 6.03 8.19 20.51
CA HIS A 107 6.80 7.74 21.67
C HIS A 107 6.38 6.34 22.13
N GLU A 108 5.08 6.08 22.22
CA GLU A 108 4.56 4.78 22.63
C GLU A 108 4.89 3.69 21.60
N ILE A 109 4.73 3.99 20.31
CA ILE A 109 5.07 3.07 19.22
C ILE A 109 6.58 2.76 19.23
N GLY A 110 7.43 3.78 19.43
CA GLY A 110 8.88 3.58 19.54
C GLY A 110 9.26 2.67 20.72
N ARG A 111 8.64 2.86 21.89
CA ARG A 111 8.84 1.96 23.04
C ARG A 111 8.34 0.55 22.76
N ALA A 112 7.23 0.41 22.04
CA ALA A 112 6.69 -0.88 21.67
C ALA A 112 7.64 -1.64 20.72
N PHE A 113 8.25 -0.97 19.74
CA PHE A 113 9.27 -1.56 18.87
C PHE A 113 10.56 -1.96 19.60
N MET A 114 11.00 -1.16 20.58
CA MET A 114 12.19 -1.47 21.37
C MET A 114 11.95 -2.48 22.50
N GLY A 115 10.68 -2.82 22.75
CA GLY A 115 10.29 -3.75 23.81
C GLY A 115 9.54 -4.96 23.24
N ARG A 116 8.20 -4.92 23.31
CA ARG A 116 7.33 -6.05 22.98
C ARG A 116 7.47 -6.54 21.54
N TYR A 117 7.71 -5.64 20.59
CA TYR A 117 7.77 -5.94 19.15
C TYR A 117 9.20 -5.92 18.58
N LEU A 118 10.21 -6.10 19.44
CA LEU A 118 11.61 -6.12 19.02
C LEU A 118 11.90 -7.20 17.97
N LEU A 119 11.41 -8.43 18.18
CA LEU A 119 11.63 -9.53 17.24
C LEU A 119 10.97 -9.28 15.87
N PRO A 120 9.68 -8.88 15.78
CA PRO A 120 9.08 -8.47 14.50
C PRO A 120 9.79 -7.31 13.81
N PHE A 121 10.30 -6.34 14.58
CA PHE A 121 11.05 -5.20 14.05
C PHE A 121 12.35 -5.67 13.39
N GLU A 122 13.11 -6.53 14.06
CA GLU A 122 14.35 -7.10 13.52
C GLU A 122 14.08 -7.97 12.28
N ALA A 123 13.03 -8.80 12.33
CA ALA A 123 12.62 -9.61 11.18
C ALA A 123 12.29 -8.74 9.95
N SER A 124 11.63 -7.60 10.16
CA SER A 124 11.33 -6.64 9.10
C SER A 124 12.60 -5.97 8.55
N SER A 125 13.57 -5.65 9.41
CA SER A 125 14.89 -5.12 9.00
C SER A 125 15.63 -6.09 8.08
N VAL A 126 15.70 -7.37 8.46
CA VAL A 126 16.32 -8.43 7.65
C VAL A 126 15.56 -8.62 6.33
N LEU A 127 14.23 -8.57 6.34
CA LEU A 127 13.41 -8.63 5.13
C LEU A 127 13.73 -7.48 4.18
N LEU A 128 13.82 -6.25 4.69
CA LEU A 128 14.16 -5.06 3.89
C LEU A 128 15.58 -5.13 3.33
N LEU A 129 16.54 -5.63 4.11
CA LEU A 129 17.90 -5.89 3.64
C LEU A 129 17.90 -6.90 2.48
N GLY A 130 17.18 -8.01 2.64
CA GLY A 130 17.01 -9.03 1.59
C GLY A 130 16.36 -8.46 0.34
N ALA A 131 15.31 -7.64 0.49
CA ALA A 131 14.64 -6.96 -0.62
C ALA A 131 15.58 -6.00 -1.36
N LEU A 132 16.40 -5.23 -0.63
CA LEU A 132 17.38 -4.31 -1.22
C LEU A 132 18.45 -5.08 -2.02
N ILE A 133 19.02 -6.15 -1.45
CA ILE A 133 19.99 -7.00 -2.14
C ILE A 133 19.36 -7.62 -3.39
N GLY A 134 18.15 -8.14 -3.29
CA GLY A 134 17.42 -8.73 -4.41
C GLY A 134 17.13 -7.73 -5.53
N ALA A 135 16.66 -6.52 -5.18
CA ALA A 135 16.42 -5.45 -6.13
C ALA A 135 17.72 -4.97 -6.81
N ALA A 136 18.80 -4.81 -6.04
CA ALA A 136 20.12 -4.42 -6.57
C ALA A 136 20.69 -5.48 -7.51
N TYR A 137 20.55 -6.76 -7.17
CA TYR A 137 20.95 -7.86 -8.05
C TYR A 137 20.16 -7.87 -9.35
N LEU A 138 18.83 -7.69 -9.30
CA LEU A 138 17.97 -7.64 -10.47
C LEU A 138 18.23 -6.43 -11.38
N ALA A 139 18.55 -5.27 -10.78
CA ALA A 139 18.86 -4.05 -11.51
C ALA A 139 20.24 -4.11 -12.20
N ARG A 140 21.15 -5.00 -11.78
CA ARG A 140 22.43 -5.19 -12.46
C ARG A 140 22.21 -5.87 -13.80
N ARG A 141 22.40 -5.10 -14.88
CA ARG A 141 22.42 -5.61 -16.25
C ARG A 141 23.58 -6.60 -16.39
N SER A 142 23.30 -7.85 -16.74
CA SER A 142 24.31 -8.82 -17.12
C SER A 142 24.93 -8.38 -18.46
N GLU A 143 26.16 -7.86 -18.42
CA GLU A 143 26.98 -7.77 -19.62
C GLU A 143 27.32 -9.19 -20.06
N LYS A 144 26.45 -9.75 -20.91
CA LYS A 144 26.75 -10.95 -21.67
C LYS A 144 27.89 -10.57 -22.62
N LYS A 145 29.13 -10.89 -22.25
CA LYS A 145 30.24 -10.98 -23.19
C LYS A 145 29.89 -12.08 -24.20
N GLU A 146 29.26 -11.68 -25.30
CA GLU A 146 29.27 -12.46 -26.54
C GLU A 146 30.64 -12.27 -27.18
N GLY A 147 31.45 -13.32 -27.09
CA GLY A 147 32.81 -13.35 -27.59
C GLY A 147 33.45 -14.70 -27.37
N ALA A 148 32.97 -15.71 -28.11
CA ALA A 148 33.75 -16.84 -28.62
C ALA A 148 32.92 -17.53 -29.71
#